data_AF-A0A1X7I4D2-F1
#
_entry.id   AF-A0A1X7I4D2-F1
#
_cell.length_a   1.000
_cell.length_b   1.000
_cell.length_c   1.000
_cell.angle_alpha   90.00
_cell.angle_beta   90.00
_cell.angle_gamma   90.00
#
_symmetry.space_group_name_H-M   'P 1'
#
loop_
_entity.id
_entity.type
_entity.pdbx_description
1 polymer ?
#
loop_
_entity_poly.entity_id
_entity_poly.type
_entity_poly.pdbx_seq_one_letter_code
_entity_poly.pdbx_strand_id
1 'polypeptide(L)'
;MTVLSDVKQLVDSAVQAFGRTDVMVNNAGLMPISALERLKVDDWERTIDVNIKGVLYGIAAALPHMQRQMSGHFVNVASVAGHKIMPNGTVYSASKFAVRALTEGLRQEVKPWNIRTTILSPGAVDSELPNSITEEDVARGMQGFYQATAIPADSFARAIAFALEQPDDMDVNEIVFRPTRQLA
;
A
#
# COMPACT_ATOMS: atom_id res chain seq x y z
N MET A 1 -13.97 3.08 10.32
CA MET A 1 -13.67 3.82 9.07
C MET A 1 -12.34 4.53 9.22
N THR A 2 -11.69 4.83 8.10
CA THR A 2 -10.44 5.62 8.07
C THR A 2 -10.73 7.09 8.42
N VAL A 3 -9.98 7.67 9.36
CA VAL A 3 -10.23 9.03 9.88
C VAL A 3 -9.04 9.94 9.58
N LEU A 4 -9.25 11.00 8.78
CA LEU A 4 -8.18 11.91 8.36
C LEU A 4 -7.50 12.62 9.54
N SER A 5 -8.26 13.06 10.54
CA SER A 5 -7.71 13.77 11.71
C SER A 5 -6.72 12.91 12.50
N ASP A 6 -6.92 11.60 12.53
CA ASP A 6 -6.06 10.67 13.27
C ASP A 6 -4.72 10.49 12.54
N VAL A 7 -4.76 10.39 11.20
CA VAL A 7 -3.55 10.32 10.37
C VAL A 7 -2.75 11.62 10.44
N LYS A 8 -3.43 12.78 10.45
CA LYS A 8 -2.74 14.07 10.64
C LYS A 8 -2.08 14.14 12.02
N GLN A 9 -2.80 13.76 13.08
CA GLN A 9 -2.24 13.74 14.43
C GLN A 9 -1.05 12.81 14.55
N LEU A 10 -1.07 11.64 13.89
CA LEU A 10 0.07 10.72 13.83
C LEU A 10 1.32 11.39 13.24
N VAL A 11 1.20 12.02 12.07
CA VAL A 11 2.32 12.69 11.40
C VAL A 11 2.79 13.92 12.18
N ASP A 12 1.85 14.74 12.64
CA ASP A 12 2.15 15.95 13.42
C ASP A 12 2.87 15.59 14.73
N SER A 13 2.50 14.47 15.39
CA SER A 13 3.19 13.97 16.58
C SER A 13 4.62 13.50 16.28
N ALA A 14 4.84 12.84 15.15
CA ALA A 14 6.18 12.43 14.72
C ALA A 14 7.07 13.66 14.44
N VAL A 15 6.53 14.66 13.73
CA VAL A 15 7.26 15.92 13.47
C VAL A 15 7.54 16.66 14.78
N GLN A 16 6.60 16.69 15.74
CA GLN A 16 6.82 17.30 17.04
C GLN A 16 7.93 16.59 17.84
N ALA A 17 7.96 15.26 17.81
CA ALA A 17 8.92 14.46 18.57
C ALA A 17 10.32 14.43 17.95
N PHE A 18 10.40 14.38 16.62
CA PHE A 18 11.66 14.14 15.89
C PHE A 18 12.11 15.31 15.01
N GLY A 19 11.32 16.39 14.94
CA GLY A 19 11.61 17.62 14.20
C GLY A 19 11.31 17.58 12.71
N ARG A 20 11.10 16.38 12.13
CA ARG A 20 10.86 16.17 10.69
C ARG A 20 10.14 14.85 10.44
N THR A 21 9.66 14.66 9.21
CA THR A 21 9.18 13.36 8.70
C THR A 21 9.80 13.07 7.34
N ASP A 22 10.61 12.02 7.25
CA ASP A 22 11.37 11.70 6.05
C ASP A 22 10.64 10.74 5.11
N VAL A 23 9.90 9.80 5.68
CA VAL A 23 9.25 8.74 4.92
C VAL A 23 7.82 8.57 5.42
N MET A 24 6.87 8.51 4.48
CA MET A 24 5.50 8.07 4.74
C MET A 24 5.26 6.74 4.03
N VAL A 25 5.13 5.66 4.79
CA VAL A 25 4.82 4.34 4.26
C VAL A 25 3.32 4.09 4.39
N ASN A 26 2.58 4.25 3.29
CA ASN A 26 1.17 3.90 3.24
C ASN A 26 1.00 2.38 3.02
N ASN A 27 1.19 1.62 4.11
CA ASN A 27 1.09 0.15 4.14
C ASN A 27 -0.27 -0.38 4.60
N ALA A 28 -0.99 0.35 5.44
CA ALA A 28 -2.27 -0.10 5.98
C ALA A 28 -3.24 -0.49 4.84
N GLY A 29 -3.80 -1.69 4.92
CA GLY A 29 -4.60 -2.26 3.85
C GLY A 29 -5.38 -3.49 4.28
N LEU A 30 -6.48 -3.75 3.58
CA LEU A 30 -7.34 -4.92 3.73
C LEU A 30 -7.54 -5.61 2.37
N MET A 31 -7.90 -6.89 2.41
CA MET A 31 -8.16 -7.71 1.23
C MET A 31 -9.43 -8.55 1.40
N PRO A 32 -10.60 -7.96 1.73
CA PRO A 32 -11.83 -8.73 1.63
C PRO A 32 -12.11 -9.02 0.15
N ILE A 33 -12.33 -10.30 -0.17
CA ILE A 33 -12.52 -10.76 -1.55
C ILE A 33 -13.70 -11.73 -1.63
N SER A 34 -14.51 -11.53 -2.65
CA SER A 34 -15.69 -12.33 -3.00
C SER A 34 -16.06 -12.05 -4.46
N ALA A 35 -16.73 -12.98 -5.13
CA ALA A 35 -17.34 -12.69 -6.42
C ALA A 35 -18.32 -11.49 -6.30
N LEU A 36 -18.39 -10.62 -7.31
CA LEU A 36 -19.24 -9.42 -7.25
C LEU A 36 -20.72 -9.75 -7.08
N GLU A 37 -21.19 -10.88 -7.61
CA GLU A 37 -22.55 -11.38 -7.45
C GLU A 37 -22.94 -11.67 -5.99
N ARG A 38 -21.96 -11.77 -5.08
CA ARG A 38 -22.19 -11.93 -3.63
C ARG A 38 -22.59 -10.63 -2.95
N LEU A 39 -22.48 -9.49 -3.65
CA LEU A 39 -22.97 -8.18 -3.21
C LEU A 39 -22.54 -7.78 -1.79
N LYS A 40 -21.30 -8.11 -1.39
CA LYS A 40 -20.73 -7.72 -0.08
C LYS A 40 -20.30 -6.24 -0.07
N VAL A 41 -21.28 -5.34 -0.22
CA VAL A 41 -21.06 -3.90 -0.36
C VAL A 41 -20.24 -3.33 0.80
N ASP A 42 -20.49 -3.77 2.03
CA ASP A 42 -19.74 -3.31 3.21
C ASP A 42 -18.23 -3.59 3.09
N ASP A 43 -17.86 -4.72 2.48
CA ASP A 43 -16.45 -5.04 2.23
C ASP A 43 -15.84 -4.17 1.14
N TRP A 44 -16.65 -3.76 0.16
CA TRP A 44 -16.21 -2.84 -0.89
C TRP A 44 -15.94 -1.45 -0.31
N GLU A 45 -16.86 -0.94 0.51
CA GLU A 45 -16.72 0.32 1.24
C GLU A 45 -15.46 0.29 2.13
N ARG A 46 -15.28 -0.78 2.92
CA ARG A 46 -14.08 -0.96 3.77
C ARG A 46 -12.80 -1.00 2.95
N THR A 47 -12.80 -1.67 1.80
CA THR A 47 -11.64 -1.73 0.90
C THR A 47 -11.28 -0.34 0.36
N ILE A 48 -12.28 0.42 -0.10
CA ILE A 48 -12.07 1.76 -0.64
C ILE A 48 -11.59 2.72 0.46
N ASP A 49 -12.21 2.67 1.63
CA ASP A 49 -11.87 3.49 2.78
C ASP A 49 -10.43 3.29 3.24
N VAL A 50 -9.98 2.04 3.36
CA VAL A 50 -8.62 1.76 3.85
C VAL A 50 -7.61 1.87 2.71
N ASN A 51 -7.81 1.15 1.61
CA ASN A 51 -6.78 1.01 0.58
C ASN A 51 -6.63 2.24 -0.32
N ILE A 52 -7.67 3.06 -0.48
CA ILE A 52 -7.63 4.27 -1.32
C ILE A 52 -7.62 5.52 -0.46
N LYS A 53 -8.67 5.75 0.35
CA LYS A 53 -8.74 6.97 1.17
C LYS A 53 -7.61 7.02 2.20
N GLY A 54 -7.23 5.88 2.79
CA GLY A 54 -6.07 5.81 3.70
C GLY A 54 -4.77 6.30 3.07
N VAL A 55 -4.48 5.91 1.83
CA VAL A 55 -3.30 6.39 1.08
C VAL A 55 -3.38 7.89 0.84
N LEU A 56 -4.54 8.38 0.37
CA LEU A 56 -4.75 9.82 0.16
C LEU A 56 -4.60 10.63 1.45
N TYR A 57 -5.04 10.08 2.59
CA TYR A 57 -4.91 10.75 3.89
C TYR A 57 -3.48 10.77 4.39
N GLY A 58 -2.71 9.70 4.16
CA GLY A 58 -1.27 9.69 4.43
C GLY A 58 -0.52 10.72 3.60
N ILE A 59 -0.86 10.85 2.32
CA ILE A 59 -0.34 11.91 1.43
C ILE A 59 -0.72 13.28 1.99
N ALA A 60 -1.99 13.53 2.26
CA ALA A 60 -2.47 14.81 2.77
C ALA A 60 -1.83 15.22 4.10
N ALA A 61 -1.51 14.25 4.96
CA ALA A 61 -0.88 14.49 6.25
C ALA A 61 0.63 14.80 6.12
N ALA A 62 1.38 14.03 5.32
CA ALA A 62 2.83 14.17 5.24
C ALA A 62 3.31 15.20 4.20
N LEU A 63 2.59 15.39 3.10
CA LEU A 63 3.03 16.22 1.97
C LEU A 63 3.37 17.67 2.37
N PRO A 64 2.55 18.39 3.18
CA PRO A 64 2.88 19.76 3.56
C PRO A 64 4.19 19.87 4.35
N HIS A 65 4.51 18.87 5.17
CA HIS A 65 5.76 18.81 5.91
C HIS A 65 6.94 18.57 4.98
N MET A 66 6.83 17.56 4.10
CA MET A 66 7.87 17.24 3.12
C MET A 66 8.13 18.37 2.12
N GLN A 67 7.09 19.10 1.69
CA GLN A 67 7.23 20.28 0.83
C GLN A 67 8.04 21.41 1.51
N ARG A 68 7.78 21.67 2.80
CA ARG A 68 8.58 22.65 3.57
C ARG A 68 10.03 22.21 3.74
N GLN A 69 10.27 20.90 3.86
CA GLN A 69 11.59 20.31 4.00
C GLN A 69 12.39 20.28 2.70
N MET A 70 11.75 20.43 1.53
CA MET A 70 12.33 20.16 0.21
C MET A 70 12.96 18.75 0.13
N SER A 71 12.34 17.80 0.82
CA SER A 71 12.81 16.41 0.95
C SER A 71 11.71 15.55 1.55
N GLY A 72 11.60 14.32 1.06
CA GLY A 72 10.73 13.28 1.60
C GLY A 72 10.59 12.09 0.66
N HIS A 73 10.00 11.00 1.14
CA HIS A 73 9.73 9.81 0.34
C HIS A 73 8.36 9.21 0.70
N PHE A 74 7.47 9.07 -0.28
CA PHE A 74 6.26 8.26 -0.14
C PHE A 74 6.50 6.84 -0.63
N VAL A 75 6.24 5.84 0.22
CA VAL A 75 6.21 4.44 -0.19
C VAL A 75 4.76 3.96 -0.09
N ASN A 76 4.13 3.72 -1.23
CA ASN A 76 2.73 3.33 -1.30
C ASN A 76 2.61 1.85 -1.68
N VAL A 77 1.99 1.07 -0.80
CA VAL A 77 1.92 -0.39 -0.95
C VAL A 77 0.73 -0.78 -1.81
N ALA A 78 1.03 -1.07 -3.08
CA ALA A 78 0.11 -1.67 -4.03
C ALA A 78 0.03 -3.19 -3.81
N SER A 79 0.12 -3.97 -4.89
CA SER A 79 0.18 -5.44 -4.90
C SER A 79 0.42 -5.90 -6.33
N VAL A 80 0.84 -7.15 -6.56
CA VAL A 80 0.68 -7.80 -7.86
C VAL A 80 -0.78 -7.78 -8.35
N ALA A 81 -1.76 -7.70 -7.45
CA ALA A 81 -3.18 -7.50 -7.77
C ALA A 81 -3.50 -6.10 -8.35
N GLY A 82 -2.56 -5.15 -8.30
CA GLY A 82 -2.61 -3.86 -9.00
C GLY A 82 -2.06 -3.93 -10.43
N HIS A 83 -1.58 -5.10 -10.88
CA HIS A 83 -1.06 -5.36 -12.23
C HIS A 83 -1.91 -6.35 -13.00
N LYS A 84 -2.68 -7.16 -12.29
CA LYS A 84 -3.59 -8.16 -12.84
C LYS A 84 -4.79 -8.33 -11.92
N ILE A 85 -5.89 -8.79 -12.50
CA ILE A 85 -7.12 -9.00 -11.75
C ILE A 85 -7.10 -10.41 -11.15
N MET A 86 -7.30 -10.49 -9.84
CA MET A 86 -7.41 -11.77 -9.14
C MET A 86 -8.87 -12.28 -9.20
N PRO A 87 -9.12 -13.57 -9.47
CA PRO A 87 -10.44 -14.16 -9.29
C PRO A 87 -11.00 -13.87 -7.89
N ASN A 88 -12.28 -13.53 -7.78
CA ASN A 88 -12.95 -13.05 -6.55
C ASN A 88 -12.37 -11.75 -5.95
N GLY A 89 -11.30 -11.20 -6.53
CA GLY A 89 -10.58 -10.05 -6.01
C GLY A 89 -10.84 -8.74 -6.74
N THR A 90 -11.92 -8.60 -7.51
CA THR A 90 -12.13 -7.45 -8.40
C THR A 90 -12.00 -6.10 -7.70
N VAL A 91 -12.67 -5.91 -6.56
CA VAL A 91 -12.62 -4.63 -5.81
C VAL A 91 -11.25 -4.41 -5.18
N TYR A 92 -10.64 -5.46 -4.61
CA TYR A 92 -9.28 -5.38 -4.09
C TYR A 92 -8.27 -5.01 -5.18
N SER A 93 -8.31 -5.68 -6.34
CA SER A 93 -7.50 -5.36 -7.51
C SER A 93 -7.72 -3.91 -7.95
N ALA A 94 -8.97 -3.47 -8.12
CA ALA A 94 -9.29 -2.09 -8.47
C ALA A 94 -8.67 -1.09 -7.49
N SER A 95 -8.73 -1.37 -6.18
CA SER A 95 -8.09 -0.51 -5.17
C SER A 95 -6.56 -0.45 -5.34
N LYS A 96 -5.91 -1.57 -5.66
CA LYS A 96 -4.45 -1.62 -5.86
C LYS A 96 -4.02 -1.01 -7.21
N PHE A 97 -4.86 -1.06 -8.24
CA PHE A 97 -4.67 -0.27 -9.46
C PHE A 97 -4.79 1.23 -9.16
N ALA A 98 -5.76 1.63 -8.33
CA ALA A 98 -5.90 3.03 -7.92
C ALA A 98 -4.67 3.52 -7.15
N VAL A 99 -4.12 2.73 -6.22
CA VAL A 99 -2.87 3.08 -5.51
C VAL A 99 -1.71 3.31 -6.48
N ARG A 100 -1.56 2.49 -7.53
CA ARG A 100 -0.53 2.70 -8.55
C ARG A 100 -0.72 4.02 -9.29
N ALA A 101 -1.94 4.27 -9.77
CA ALA A 101 -2.26 5.52 -10.48
C ALA A 101 -2.03 6.76 -9.60
N LEU A 102 -2.48 6.71 -8.35
CA LEU A 102 -2.28 7.80 -7.37
C LEU A 102 -0.80 8.06 -7.10
N THR A 103 0.01 7.01 -6.99
CA THR A 103 1.44 7.15 -6.71
C THR A 103 2.20 7.68 -7.93
N GLU A 104 1.87 7.22 -9.13
CA GLU A 104 2.47 7.74 -10.36
C GLU A 104 2.07 9.20 -10.62
N GLY A 105 0.82 9.58 -10.33
CA GLY A 105 0.40 10.99 -10.37
C GLY A 105 1.18 11.83 -9.36
N LEU A 106 1.23 11.38 -8.10
CA LEU A 106 1.99 12.05 -7.04
C LEU A 106 3.45 12.25 -7.43
N ARG A 107 4.09 11.23 -8.03
CA ARG A 107 5.49 11.29 -8.50
C ARG A 107 5.73 12.51 -9.37
N GLN A 108 4.84 12.78 -10.31
CA GLN A 108 4.95 13.90 -11.26
C GLN A 108 4.72 15.24 -10.56
N GLU A 109 3.73 15.29 -9.66
CA GLU A 109 3.36 16.51 -8.94
C GLU A 109 4.42 16.97 -7.97
N VAL A 110 5.13 16.05 -7.29
CA VAL A 110 6.00 16.42 -6.17
C VAL A 110 7.46 16.77 -6.55
N LYS A 111 7.82 16.70 -7.84
CA LYS A 111 9.18 16.98 -8.32
C LYS A 111 9.73 18.36 -7.95
N PRO A 112 8.93 19.46 -7.96
CA PRO A 112 9.41 20.77 -7.55
C PRO A 112 9.93 20.83 -6.10
N TRP A 113 9.57 19.86 -5.25
CA TRP A 113 9.95 19.82 -3.84
C TRP A 113 10.98 18.74 -3.51
N ASN A 114 11.60 18.10 -4.52
CA ASN A 114 12.61 17.05 -4.31
C ASN A 114 12.09 15.88 -3.43
N ILE A 115 10.85 15.46 -3.68
CA ILE A 115 10.21 14.33 -3.00
C ILE A 115 10.20 13.11 -3.93
N ARG A 116 10.51 11.94 -3.37
CA ARG A 116 10.52 10.65 -4.07
C ARG A 116 9.24 9.87 -3.82
N THR A 117 8.93 8.94 -4.71
CA THR A 117 7.76 8.08 -4.59
C THR A 117 8.04 6.68 -5.10
N THR A 118 7.80 5.66 -4.28
CA THR A 118 7.92 4.25 -4.68
C THR A 118 6.58 3.55 -4.59
N ILE A 119 6.21 2.87 -5.68
CA ILE A 119 5.16 1.85 -5.69
C ILE A 119 5.78 0.52 -5.26
N LEU A 120 5.25 -0.07 -4.19
CA LEU A 120 5.65 -1.42 -3.77
C LEU A 120 4.53 -2.42 -4.09
N SER A 121 4.81 -3.40 -4.95
CA SER A 121 3.84 -4.37 -5.46
C SER A 121 4.20 -5.82 -5.07
N PRO A 122 3.92 -6.23 -3.82
CA PRO A 122 4.20 -7.58 -3.36
C PRO A 122 3.20 -8.63 -3.88
N GLY A 123 3.69 -9.86 -4.03
CA GLY A 123 2.91 -11.11 -4.07
C GLY A 123 2.52 -11.59 -2.67
N ALA A 124 2.42 -12.90 -2.47
CA ALA A 124 2.07 -13.46 -1.16
C ALA A 124 3.18 -13.21 -0.12
N VAL A 125 2.86 -12.47 0.94
CA VAL A 125 3.73 -12.19 2.08
C VAL A 125 3.03 -12.64 3.36
N ASP A 126 3.77 -13.33 4.23
CA ASP A 126 3.25 -13.90 5.46
C ASP A 126 2.80 -12.78 6.41
N SER A 127 1.49 -12.67 6.60
CA SER A 127 0.82 -11.56 7.27
C SER A 127 -0.63 -11.90 7.61
N GLU A 128 -1.28 -11.02 8.35
CA GLU A 128 -2.70 -11.11 8.73
C GLU A 128 -3.66 -10.71 7.58
N LEU A 129 -3.16 -10.30 6.42
CA LEU A 129 -3.99 -9.80 5.31
C LEU A 129 -5.14 -10.75 4.92
N PRO A 130 -4.95 -12.09 4.84
CA PRO A 130 -6.05 -13.03 4.54
C PRO A 130 -7.16 -13.05 5.61
N ASN A 131 -6.89 -12.61 6.84
CA ASN A 131 -7.89 -12.60 7.92
C ASN A 131 -8.98 -11.53 7.72
N SER A 132 -8.78 -10.62 6.76
CA SER A 132 -9.78 -9.62 6.39
C SER A 132 -10.90 -10.16 5.47
N ILE A 133 -10.77 -11.40 4.97
CA ILE A 133 -11.75 -12.03 4.07
C ILE A 133 -12.94 -12.52 4.88
N THR A 134 -14.13 -12.01 4.53
CA THR A 134 -15.38 -12.34 5.24
C THR A 134 -16.18 -13.46 4.57
N GLU A 135 -15.83 -13.85 3.35
CA GLU A 135 -16.51 -14.92 2.61
C GLU A 135 -15.80 -16.26 2.88
N GLU A 136 -16.45 -17.18 3.59
CA GLU A 136 -15.80 -18.31 4.25
C GLU A 136 -15.14 -19.32 3.30
N ASP A 137 -15.77 -19.62 2.16
CA ASP A 137 -15.20 -20.54 1.16
C ASP A 137 -13.97 -19.91 0.48
N VAL A 138 -14.04 -18.62 0.14
CA VAL A 138 -12.92 -17.85 -0.41
C VAL A 138 -11.78 -17.71 0.62
N ALA A 139 -12.12 -17.44 1.89
CA ALA A 139 -11.17 -17.29 2.97
C ALA A 139 -10.34 -18.57 3.17
N ARG A 140 -10.99 -19.75 3.21
CA ARG A 140 -10.29 -21.03 3.35
C ARG A 140 -9.31 -21.29 2.20
N GLY A 141 -9.72 -21.03 0.96
CA GLY A 141 -8.84 -21.16 -0.20
C GLY A 141 -7.65 -20.22 -0.14
N MET A 142 -7.86 -18.97 0.27
CA MET A 142 -6.80 -17.97 0.37
C MET A 142 -5.82 -18.28 1.51
N GLN A 143 -6.30 -18.76 2.66
CA GLN A 143 -5.44 -19.20 3.77
C GLN A 143 -4.52 -20.35 3.33
N GLY A 144 -5.05 -21.37 2.65
CA GLY A 144 -4.24 -22.46 2.12
C GLY A 144 -3.19 -21.99 1.11
N PHE A 145 -3.56 -21.05 0.23
CA PHE A 145 -2.61 -20.42 -0.70
C PHE A 145 -1.48 -19.68 0.03
N TYR A 146 -1.80 -18.86 1.03
CA TYR A 146 -0.79 -18.12 1.81
C TYR A 146 0.13 -19.07 2.58
N GLN A 147 -0.41 -20.07 3.27
CA GLN A 147 0.39 -21.09 3.98
C GLN A 147 1.37 -21.82 3.04
N ALA A 148 0.94 -22.14 1.81
CA ALA A 148 1.77 -22.83 0.84
C ALA A 148 2.77 -21.93 0.11
N THR A 149 2.47 -20.63 -0.02
CA THR A 149 3.15 -19.76 -1.01
C THR A 149 3.92 -18.61 -0.38
N ALA A 150 3.42 -18.03 0.72
CA ALA A 150 3.91 -16.78 1.25
C ALA A 150 5.39 -16.82 1.63
N ILE A 151 6.07 -15.68 1.45
CA ILE A 151 7.43 -15.46 1.93
C ILE A 151 7.41 -14.60 3.20
N PRO A 152 8.47 -14.62 4.03
CA PRO A 152 8.51 -13.82 5.25
C PRO A 152 8.36 -12.31 4.99
N ALA A 153 7.71 -11.60 5.92
CA ALA A 153 7.56 -10.14 5.90
C ALA A 153 8.90 -9.39 5.84
N ASP A 154 9.98 -10.00 6.30
CA ASP A 154 11.33 -9.48 6.19
C ASP A 154 11.79 -9.25 4.73
N SER A 155 11.33 -10.09 3.78
CA SER A 155 11.57 -9.82 2.35
C SER A 155 10.87 -8.56 1.85
N PHE A 156 9.69 -8.26 2.38
CA PHE A 156 8.98 -7.01 2.10
C PHE A 156 9.72 -5.81 2.70
N ALA A 157 10.20 -5.92 3.95
CA ALA A 157 10.96 -4.86 4.60
C ALA A 157 12.27 -4.53 3.85
N ARG A 158 13.01 -5.55 3.39
CA ARG A 158 14.21 -5.34 2.56
C ARG A 158 13.93 -4.61 1.25
N ALA A 159 12.79 -4.86 0.62
CA ALA A 159 12.41 -4.17 -0.60
C ALA A 159 12.15 -2.67 -0.34
N ILE A 160 11.52 -2.33 0.79
CA ILE A 160 11.39 -0.93 1.24
C ILE A 160 12.76 -0.32 1.51
N ALA A 161 13.59 -0.99 2.32
CA ALA A 161 14.92 -0.50 2.68
C ALA A 161 15.76 -0.18 1.44
N PHE A 162 15.76 -1.08 0.45
CA PHE A 162 16.42 -0.84 -0.84
C PHE A 162 15.96 0.46 -1.51
N ALA A 163 14.65 0.72 -1.59
CA ALA A 163 14.14 1.97 -2.19
C ALA A 163 14.55 3.22 -1.39
N LEU A 164 14.58 3.12 -0.06
CA LEU A 164 14.92 4.24 0.82
C LEU A 164 16.42 4.59 0.79
N GLU A 165 17.29 3.59 0.67
CA GLU A 165 18.75 3.72 0.70
C GLU A 165 19.36 4.32 -0.58
N GLN A 166 18.57 4.50 -1.64
CA GLN A 166 19.06 5.12 -2.88
C GLN A 166 19.38 6.61 -2.65
N PRO A 167 20.38 7.16 -3.36
CA PRO A 167 20.69 8.59 -3.29
C PRO A 167 19.50 9.46 -3.74
N ASP A 168 19.50 10.73 -3.32
CA ASP A 168 18.37 11.66 -3.56
C ASP A 168 18.10 11.92 -5.05
N ASP A 169 19.09 11.75 -5.92
CA ASP A 169 18.98 11.88 -7.37
C ASP A 169 18.43 10.62 -8.08
N MET A 170 18.16 9.55 -7.32
CA MET A 170 17.58 8.31 -7.82
C MET A 170 16.21 8.04 -7.18
N ASP A 171 15.19 7.97 -8.04
CA ASP A 171 13.82 7.61 -7.68
C ASP A 171 13.50 6.17 -8.14
N VAL A 172 13.26 5.27 -7.19
CA VAL A 172 12.84 3.90 -7.49
C VAL A 172 11.34 3.88 -7.66
N ASN A 173 10.87 4.10 -8.89
CA ASN A 173 9.45 4.30 -9.17
C ASN A 173 8.58 3.09 -8.79
N GLU A 174 9.03 1.86 -9.05
CA GLU A 174 8.24 0.66 -8.76
C GLU A 174 9.13 -0.55 -8.45
N ILE A 175 8.77 -1.30 -7.41
CA ILE A 175 9.32 -2.62 -7.08
C ILE A 175 8.19 -3.64 -7.10
N VAL A 176 8.26 -4.61 -8.02
CA VAL A 176 7.34 -5.74 -8.08
C VAL A 176 8.09 -7.01 -7.68
N PHE A 177 7.60 -7.71 -6.66
CA PHE A 177 8.21 -8.98 -6.24
C PHE A 177 7.14 -9.98 -5.79
N ARG A 178 7.46 -11.27 -5.84
CA ARG A 178 6.60 -12.36 -5.38
C ARG A 178 7.44 -13.59 -5.02
N PRO A 179 6.92 -14.54 -4.23
CA PRO A 179 7.56 -15.84 -4.06
C PRO A 179 7.83 -16.50 -5.42
N THR A 180 9.00 -17.14 -5.59
CA THR A 180 9.37 -17.81 -6.85
C THR A 180 8.40 -18.93 -7.24
N ARG A 181 7.75 -19.55 -6.24
CA ARG A 181 6.71 -20.59 -6.41
C ARG A 181 5.33 -20.03 -6.76
N GLN A 182 5.13 -18.72 -6.73
CA GLN A 182 3.85 -18.10 -7.10
C GLN A 182 3.73 -18.05 -8.64
N LEU A 183 2.97 -18.99 -9.20
CA LEU A 183 2.84 -19.23 -10.65
C LEU A 183 2.19 -18.08 -11.44
N ALA A 184 1.47 -17.18 -10.76
CA ALA A 184 1.04 -15.91 -11.29
C ALA A 184 0.97 -14.87 -10.18
#